data_AF-A0A975NGA2-F1
#
_entry.id   AF-A0A975NGA2-F1
#
_cell.length_a   1.000
_cell.length_b   1.000
_cell.length_c   1.000
_cell.angle_alpha   90.00
_cell.angle_beta   90.00
_cell.angle_gamma   90.00
#
_symmetry.space_group_name_H-M   'P 1'
#
loop_
_entity.id
_entity.type
_entity.pdbx_description
1 polymer ?
#
loop_
_entity_poly.entity_id
_entity_poly.type
_entity_poly.pdbx_seq_one_letter_code
_entity_poly.pdbx_strand_id
1 'polypeptide(L)'
;MVQLFAFCRSLRKVSLHAAALALCSAAVVASLTPASARPHHSAAQQARAHHAGHHAHHHYRHNRHRHIARGSRWERGVAKMQARGLADANAGIASGAMAAPAGFGSSDVVAEARRHLGGNPTGRGSLWCARFMNMVLERSGHRGTGSDMARSFASYGQRVSGPQVGAIAVMGRRGGGHVGVVSGIDAHGNPIVVSGNNGNRVREAPVSRGRIYAYVMPN
;
A
#
# COMPACT_ATOMS: atom_id res chain seq x y z
N MET A 1 -39.53 -39.87 24.92
CA MET A 1 -40.70 -39.14 25.47
C MET A 1 -40.18 -37.99 26.32
N VAL A 2 -40.79 -36.80 26.19
CA VAL A 2 -40.99 -35.78 27.23
C VAL A 2 -39.73 -35.36 28.03
N GLN A 3 -39.00 -34.30 27.67
CA GLN A 3 -39.31 -32.87 27.88
C GLN A 3 -39.81 -32.47 29.29
N LEU A 4 -38.91 -31.85 30.06
CA LEU A 4 -39.09 -30.48 30.55
C LEU A 4 -40.44 -30.09 31.22
N PHE A 5 -40.65 -30.45 32.49
CA PHE A 5 -41.66 -29.78 33.36
C PHE A 5 -41.29 -29.88 34.85
N ALA A 6 -40.68 -28.82 35.43
CA ALA A 6 -40.68 -28.49 36.87
C ALA A 6 -40.06 -27.10 37.15
N PHE A 7 -40.43 -26.09 36.37
CA PHE A 7 -40.15 -24.69 36.68
C PHE A 7 -41.07 -24.22 37.83
N CYS A 8 -40.55 -23.38 38.73
CA CYS A 8 -41.29 -22.59 39.74
C CYS A 8 -42.06 -23.28 40.89
N ARG A 9 -41.35 -23.51 42.01
CA ARG A 9 -41.74 -23.29 43.44
C ARG A 9 -40.50 -23.68 44.27
N SER A 10 -39.80 -22.82 45.00
CA SER A 10 -40.26 -21.73 45.86
C SER A 10 -39.17 -20.65 46.01
N LEU A 11 -39.31 -19.53 45.31
CA LEU A 11 -38.54 -18.31 45.55
C LEU A 11 -39.00 -17.62 46.84
N ARG A 12 -38.05 -16.99 47.55
CA ARG A 12 -38.25 -16.00 48.65
C ARG A 12 -38.80 -16.58 49.97
N LYS A 13 -38.45 -15.88 51.08
CA LYS A 13 -38.45 -16.38 52.48
C LYS A 13 -37.34 -17.44 52.65
N VAL A 14 -36.21 -17.18 53.31
CA VAL A 14 -35.95 -16.28 54.45
C VAL A 14 -34.78 -15.34 54.12
N SER A 15 -35.10 -14.08 53.81
CA SER A 15 -34.25 -12.97 54.23
C SER A 15 -34.52 -12.71 55.72
N LEU A 16 -33.64 -11.97 56.39
CA LEU A 16 -33.74 -11.54 57.79
C LEU A 16 -33.63 -12.69 58.82
N HIS A 17 -32.41 -12.93 59.33
CA HIS A 17 -32.14 -13.27 60.73
C HIS A 17 -30.71 -12.80 61.07
N ALA A 18 -30.59 -11.85 62.01
CA ALA A 18 -29.38 -11.40 62.74
C ALA A 18 -28.06 -11.23 61.94
N ALA A 19 -27.46 -10.05 61.74
CA ALA A 19 -27.50 -8.80 62.51
C ALA A 19 -27.09 -8.96 63.99
N ALA A 20 -25.83 -9.37 64.19
CA ALA A 20 -24.98 -9.37 65.40
C ALA A 20 -23.54 -9.71 64.94
N LEU A 21 -22.41 -9.39 65.59
CA LEU A 21 -21.92 -8.46 66.62
C LEU A 21 -20.36 -8.47 66.42
N ALA A 22 -19.52 -7.45 66.66
CA ALA A 22 -19.61 -6.03 67.01
C ALA A 22 -18.25 -5.37 66.65
N LEU A 23 -18.12 -4.05 66.79
CA LEU A 23 -16.88 -3.29 66.52
C LEU A 23 -15.85 -3.39 67.67
N CYS A 24 -14.54 -3.36 67.34
CA CYS A 24 -13.35 -2.87 68.10
C CYS A 24 -12.06 -3.68 67.76
N SER A 25 -10.82 -3.19 67.91
CA SER A 25 -10.23 -1.85 67.77
C SER A 25 -8.69 -1.93 67.90
N ALA A 26 -7.98 -1.03 67.20
CA ALA A 26 -6.61 -0.52 67.48
C ALA A 26 -5.33 -1.38 67.31
N ALA A 27 -4.33 -0.73 66.68
CA ALA A 27 -2.86 -0.87 66.81
C ALA A 27 -2.19 -2.21 66.40
N VAL A 28 -0.96 -2.25 65.86
CA VAL A 28 0.16 -1.27 65.85
C VAL A 28 0.74 -1.13 64.43
N VAL A 29 0.97 0.10 63.97
CA VAL A 29 1.83 0.36 62.79
C VAL A 29 3.26 0.57 63.26
N ALA A 30 4.12 -0.43 63.07
CA ALA A 30 5.56 -0.27 63.26
C ALA A 30 6.16 0.50 62.08
N SER A 31 7.05 1.46 62.37
CA SER A 31 7.54 2.44 61.42
C SER A 31 9.05 2.29 61.14
N LEU A 32 9.46 2.75 59.97
CA LEU A 32 10.84 3.11 59.59
C LEU A 32 11.92 2.00 59.55
N THR A 33 12.26 1.53 58.33
CA THR A 33 13.55 1.90 57.66
C THR A 33 13.74 1.15 56.33
N PRO A 34 13.72 1.82 55.18
CA PRO A 34 14.39 1.30 53.99
C PRO A 34 15.89 1.61 54.10
N ALA A 35 16.72 0.58 54.17
CA ALA A 35 18.17 0.74 54.09
C ALA A 35 18.56 1.30 52.71
N SER A 36 18.86 2.60 52.67
CA SER A 36 19.30 3.30 51.45
C SER A 36 20.73 2.91 51.09
N ALA A 37 20.89 1.76 50.43
CA ALA A 37 22.16 1.34 49.86
C ALA A 37 22.53 2.26 48.68
N ARG A 38 23.47 3.18 48.91
CA ARG A 38 24.09 4.00 47.85
C ARG A 38 25.01 3.12 46.98
N PRO A 39 24.79 3.01 45.66
CA PRO A 39 25.82 2.50 44.76
C PRO A 39 26.80 3.63 44.42
N HIS A 40 28.02 3.57 44.99
CA HIS A 40 29.12 4.48 44.65
C HIS A 40 29.77 4.09 43.30
N HIS A 41 29.09 4.37 42.17
CA HIS A 41 29.66 4.23 40.82
C HIS A 41 29.39 5.44 39.90
N SER A 42 29.44 6.65 40.45
CA SER A 42 29.43 7.90 39.68
C SER A 42 30.83 8.31 39.20
N ALA A 43 31.40 7.58 38.22
CA ALA A 43 32.59 8.02 37.45
C ALA A 43 32.90 7.25 36.13
N ALA A 44 31.95 6.57 35.47
CA ALA A 44 32.29 5.80 34.24
C ALA A 44 31.24 5.74 33.10
N GLN A 45 30.04 6.30 33.27
CA GLN A 45 28.94 6.13 32.29
C GLN A 45 28.56 7.38 31.47
N GLN A 46 29.04 8.57 31.83
CA GLN A 46 28.72 9.80 31.08
C GLN A 46 29.64 10.07 29.87
N ALA A 47 30.78 9.38 29.75
CA ALA A 47 31.72 9.57 28.64
C ALA A 47 31.33 8.87 27.31
N ARG A 48 30.28 8.02 27.30
CA ARG A 48 29.88 7.26 26.09
C ARG A 48 28.60 7.76 25.41
N ALA A 49 27.85 8.68 26.03
CA ALA A 49 26.63 9.24 25.44
C ALA A 49 26.90 10.31 24.35
N HIS A 50 28.00 11.05 24.47
CA HIS A 50 28.26 12.24 23.64
C HIS A 50 28.82 11.94 22.23
N HIS A 51 29.30 10.73 21.95
CA HIS A 51 29.85 10.37 20.63
C HIS A 51 28.84 9.72 19.66
N ALA A 52 27.66 9.33 20.13
CA ALA A 52 26.65 8.67 19.28
C ALA A 52 25.90 9.62 18.32
N GLY A 53 25.84 10.93 18.62
CA GLY A 53 25.06 11.91 17.85
C GLY A 53 25.65 12.28 16.48
N HIS A 54 26.99 12.27 16.35
CA HIS A 54 27.67 12.81 15.15
C HIS A 54 27.59 11.87 13.94
N HIS A 55 27.49 10.55 14.13
CA HIS A 55 27.40 9.60 13.02
C HIS A 55 26.00 9.56 12.38
N ALA A 56 24.93 9.81 13.15
CA ALA A 56 23.55 9.76 12.64
C ALA A 56 23.27 10.81 11.54
N HIS A 57 23.82 12.02 11.67
CA HIS A 57 23.60 13.10 10.70
C HIS A 57 24.23 12.85 9.32
N HIS A 58 25.33 12.08 9.24
CA HIS A 58 25.95 11.74 7.95
C HIS A 58 25.08 10.76 7.15
N HIS A 59 24.54 9.72 7.79
CA HIS A 59 23.73 8.71 7.10
C HIS A 59 22.45 9.29 6.46
N TYR A 60 21.76 10.22 7.16
CA TYR A 60 20.57 10.88 6.60
C TYR A 60 20.88 11.74 5.37
N ARG A 61 22.00 12.48 5.36
CA ARG A 61 22.43 13.27 4.20
C ARG A 61 22.76 12.36 3.01
N HIS A 62 23.58 11.31 3.20
CA HIS A 62 23.93 10.39 2.11
C HIS A 62 22.72 9.67 1.52
N ASN A 63 21.74 9.24 2.34
CA ASN A 63 20.52 8.62 1.82
C ASN A 63 19.71 9.60 0.96
N ARG A 64 19.49 10.83 1.42
CA ARG A 64 18.75 11.86 0.65
C ARG A 64 19.42 12.16 -0.70
N HIS A 65 20.75 12.31 -0.74
CA HIS A 65 21.47 12.47 -2.01
C HIS A 65 21.37 11.23 -2.92
N ARG A 66 21.43 10.00 -2.38
CA ARG A 66 21.22 8.77 -3.17
C ARG A 66 19.81 8.67 -3.77
N HIS A 67 18.78 9.12 -3.04
CA HIS A 67 17.41 9.16 -3.54
C HIS A 67 17.23 10.22 -4.64
N ILE A 68 17.81 11.41 -4.49
CA ILE A 68 17.77 12.48 -5.52
C ILE A 68 18.58 12.08 -6.77
N ALA A 69 19.75 11.46 -6.60
CA ALA A 69 20.56 10.94 -7.71
C ALA A 69 19.87 9.78 -8.46
N ARG A 70 19.11 8.93 -7.76
CA ARG A 70 18.25 7.91 -8.37
C ARG A 70 17.06 8.54 -9.10
N GLY A 71 16.42 9.57 -8.52
CA GLY A 71 15.34 10.34 -9.16
C GLY A 71 15.78 10.99 -10.46
N SER A 72 16.89 11.73 -10.46
CA SER A 72 17.40 12.39 -11.68
C SER A 72 17.95 11.42 -12.74
N ARG A 73 18.46 10.24 -12.38
CA ARG A 73 18.77 9.17 -13.37
C ARG A 73 17.49 8.59 -13.96
N TRP A 74 16.45 8.45 -13.14
CA TRP A 74 15.15 7.93 -13.52
C TRP A 74 14.36 8.87 -14.44
N GLU A 75 14.27 10.15 -14.10
CA GLU A 75 13.64 11.19 -14.92
C GLU A 75 14.26 11.26 -16.31
N ARG A 76 15.59 11.17 -16.41
CA ARG A 76 16.32 11.03 -17.70
C ARG A 76 16.02 9.72 -18.43
N GLY A 77 15.68 8.65 -17.71
CA GLY A 77 15.21 7.39 -18.29
C GLY A 77 13.80 7.51 -18.87
N VAL A 78 12.86 8.07 -18.08
CA VAL A 78 11.48 8.32 -18.51
C VAL A 78 11.43 9.28 -19.69
N ALA A 79 12.18 10.38 -19.68
CA ALA A 79 12.29 11.30 -20.82
C ALA A 79 12.79 10.61 -22.11
N LYS A 80 13.76 9.70 -22.00
CA LYS A 80 14.24 8.89 -23.14
C LYS A 80 13.20 7.86 -23.61
N MET A 81 12.43 7.26 -22.71
CA MET A 81 11.35 6.34 -23.07
C MET A 81 10.15 7.07 -23.71
N GLN A 82 9.84 8.29 -23.25
CA GLN A 82 8.81 9.14 -23.84
C GLN A 82 9.22 9.65 -25.22
N ALA A 83 10.49 10.04 -25.41
CA ALA A 83 11.04 10.39 -26.71
C ALA A 83 11.01 9.20 -27.69
N ARG A 84 11.31 7.98 -27.23
CA ARG A 84 11.17 6.76 -28.04
C ARG A 84 9.71 6.43 -28.36
N GLY A 85 8.81 6.44 -27.39
CA GLY A 85 7.39 6.19 -27.64
C GLY A 85 6.76 7.19 -28.61
N LEU A 86 7.21 8.45 -28.62
CA LEU A 86 6.81 9.45 -29.61
C LEU A 86 7.43 9.17 -31.00
N ALA A 87 8.67 8.71 -31.06
CA ALA A 87 9.33 8.31 -32.31
C ALA A 87 8.70 7.03 -32.92
N ASP A 88 8.38 6.03 -32.09
CA ASP A 88 7.71 4.79 -32.49
C ASP A 88 6.28 5.07 -32.98
N ALA A 89 5.55 5.97 -32.31
CA ALA A 89 4.24 6.45 -32.76
C ALA A 89 4.33 7.20 -34.10
N ASN A 90 5.36 8.01 -34.32
CA ASN A 90 5.56 8.73 -35.58
C ASN A 90 6.03 7.81 -36.72
N ALA A 91 6.83 6.78 -36.42
CA ALA A 91 7.24 5.76 -37.38
C ALA A 91 6.06 4.91 -37.90
N GLY A 92 5.05 4.67 -37.05
CA GLY A 92 3.80 3.99 -37.44
C GLY A 92 2.93 4.77 -38.44
N ILE A 93 3.08 6.10 -38.54
CA ILE A 93 2.36 6.93 -39.51
C ILE A 93 3.01 6.89 -40.90
N ALA A 94 4.30 6.53 -41.00
CA ALA A 94 5.10 6.66 -42.22
C ALA A 94 5.16 5.39 -43.10
N SER A 95 4.53 4.28 -42.70
CA SER A 95 4.49 3.03 -43.48
C SER A 95 3.06 2.67 -43.86
N GLY A 96 2.73 2.81 -45.15
CA GLY A 96 1.38 2.57 -45.66
C GLY A 96 0.93 1.11 -45.52
N ALA A 97 0.00 0.87 -44.62
CA ALA A 97 -0.81 -0.33 -44.54
C ALA A 97 -2.25 0.07 -44.18
N MET A 98 -3.24 -0.58 -44.80
CA MET A 98 -4.66 -0.23 -44.61
C MET A 98 -5.07 -0.35 -43.15
N ALA A 99 -5.43 0.76 -42.53
CA ALA A 99 -5.86 0.78 -41.15
C ALA A 99 -7.22 0.07 -41.00
N ALA A 100 -7.20 -1.14 -40.43
CA ALA A 100 -8.34 -1.62 -39.67
C ALA A 100 -8.68 -0.58 -38.58
N PRO A 101 -9.97 -0.37 -38.23
CA PRO A 101 -10.35 0.65 -37.25
C PRO A 101 -9.60 0.40 -35.94
N ALA A 102 -8.71 1.34 -35.59
CA ALA A 102 -7.76 1.14 -34.51
C ALA A 102 -8.47 1.00 -33.15
N GLY A 103 -8.05 0.01 -32.37
CA GLY A 103 -8.55 -0.21 -31.00
C GLY A 103 -8.16 0.95 -30.08
N PHE A 104 -9.04 1.95 -30.00
CA PHE A 104 -8.79 3.24 -29.33
C PHE A 104 -8.48 3.08 -27.82
N GLY A 105 -9.29 2.28 -27.11
CA GLY A 105 -9.29 2.24 -25.63
C GLY A 105 -7.96 1.84 -24.97
N SER A 106 -7.17 0.95 -25.56
CA SER A 106 -5.90 0.50 -24.96
C SER A 106 -4.88 1.63 -24.81
N SER A 107 -4.79 2.48 -25.84
CA SER A 107 -3.89 3.64 -25.87
C SER A 107 -4.38 4.74 -24.92
N ASP A 108 -5.70 4.95 -24.86
CA ASP A 108 -6.33 5.96 -24.01
C ASP A 108 -6.11 5.67 -22.52
N VAL A 109 -6.28 4.41 -22.07
CA VAL A 109 -6.06 4.01 -20.67
C VAL A 109 -4.64 4.32 -20.20
N VAL A 110 -3.63 4.15 -21.07
CA VAL A 110 -2.23 4.51 -20.76
C VAL A 110 -2.03 6.03 -20.75
N ALA A 111 -2.57 6.74 -21.74
CA ALA A 111 -2.48 8.20 -21.82
C ALA A 111 -3.13 8.88 -20.61
N GLU A 112 -4.35 8.46 -20.27
CA GLU A 112 -5.12 8.87 -19.09
C GLU A 112 -4.32 8.68 -17.80
N ALA A 113 -3.80 7.46 -17.57
CA ALA A 113 -3.04 7.15 -16.37
C ALA A 113 -1.79 8.04 -16.24
N ARG A 114 -1.14 8.39 -17.36
CA ARG A 114 0.03 9.29 -17.39
C ARG A 114 -0.30 10.74 -17.02
N ARG A 115 -1.54 11.23 -17.26
CA ARG A 115 -1.95 12.61 -16.89
C ARG A 115 -1.87 12.90 -15.39
N HIS A 116 -1.82 11.86 -14.55
CA HIS A 116 -1.81 11.97 -13.10
C HIS A 116 -0.45 11.71 -12.45
N LEU A 117 0.62 11.52 -13.23
CA LEU A 117 1.96 11.21 -12.73
C LEU A 117 2.45 12.20 -11.66
N GLY A 118 3.06 11.67 -10.60
CA GLY A 118 3.57 12.45 -9.48
C GLY A 118 2.52 12.87 -8.44
N GLY A 119 1.22 12.92 -8.80
CA GLY A 119 0.13 13.34 -7.94
C GLY A 119 -0.64 12.20 -7.24
N ASN A 120 -1.69 12.57 -6.50
CA ASN A 120 -2.69 11.67 -5.93
C ASN A 120 -4.10 12.19 -6.30
N PRO A 121 -4.66 11.79 -7.46
CA PRO A 121 -5.94 12.31 -7.94
C PRO A 121 -7.15 11.79 -7.14
N THR A 122 -6.95 10.84 -6.20
CA THR A 122 -8.05 10.30 -5.40
C THR A 122 -8.19 10.95 -4.03
N GLY A 123 -7.25 11.81 -3.61
CA GLY A 123 -7.23 12.45 -2.29
C GLY A 123 -7.07 11.50 -1.09
N ARG A 124 -6.85 10.20 -1.30
CA ARG A 124 -6.87 9.17 -0.25
C ARG A 124 -5.48 8.93 0.33
N GLY A 125 -5.37 8.76 1.64
CA GLY A 125 -4.11 8.46 2.32
C GLY A 125 -3.58 7.03 2.11
N SER A 126 -4.45 6.07 1.77
CA SER A 126 -4.07 4.66 1.59
C SER A 126 -5.03 3.90 0.65
N LEU A 127 -4.65 2.66 0.30
CA LEU A 127 -5.49 1.68 -0.41
C LEU A 127 -6.16 2.16 -1.71
N TRP A 128 -5.54 3.09 -2.45
CA TRP A 128 -6.17 3.76 -3.59
C TRP A 128 -5.68 3.33 -4.99
N CYS A 129 -4.85 2.29 -5.11
CA CYS A 129 -4.35 1.83 -6.42
C CYS A 129 -5.48 1.37 -7.37
N ALA A 130 -6.45 0.61 -6.85
CA ALA A 130 -7.64 0.18 -7.58
C ALA A 130 -8.62 1.34 -7.81
N ARG A 131 -8.81 2.25 -6.84
CA ARG A 131 -9.61 3.47 -7.02
C ARG A 131 -9.10 4.32 -8.20
N PHE A 132 -7.78 4.48 -8.28
CA PHE A 132 -7.12 5.14 -9.40
C PHE A 132 -7.37 4.41 -10.72
N MET A 133 -7.23 3.08 -10.77
CA MET A 133 -7.49 2.32 -12.00
C MET A 133 -8.95 2.37 -12.45
N ASN A 134 -9.93 2.33 -11.54
CA ASN A 134 -11.34 2.56 -11.89
C ASN A 134 -11.55 3.95 -12.51
N MET A 135 -11.02 4.99 -11.87
CA MET A 135 -11.11 6.37 -12.38
C MET A 135 -10.44 6.54 -13.75
N VAL A 136 -9.29 5.88 -13.99
CA VAL A 136 -8.62 5.88 -15.29
C VAL A 136 -9.49 5.21 -16.35
N LEU A 137 -10.06 4.05 -16.07
CA LEU A 137 -10.95 3.35 -17.00
C LEU A 137 -12.19 4.18 -17.32
N GLU A 138 -12.86 4.72 -16.29
CA GLU A 138 -14.04 5.59 -16.43
C GLU A 138 -13.76 6.82 -17.32
N ARG A 139 -12.62 7.47 -17.13
CA ARG A 139 -12.21 8.63 -17.96
C ARG A 139 -11.78 8.25 -19.38
N SER A 140 -11.41 6.98 -19.60
CA SER A 140 -11.06 6.41 -20.91
C SER A 140 -12.26 5.73 -21.59
N GLY A 141 -13.48 5.96 -21.12
CA GLY A 141 -14.72 5.39 -21.70
C GLY A 141 -15.03 3.93 -21.29
N HIS A 142 -14.18 3.28 -20.49
CA HIS A 142 -14.40 1.93 -20.00
C HIS A 142 -15.14 1.93 -18.65
N ARG A 143 -15.98 0.92 -18.40
CA ARG A 143 -16.55 0.70 -17.06
C ARG A 143 -15.48 0.11 -16.14
N GLY A 144 -15.31 0.64 -14.92
CA GLY A 144 -14.42 0.03 -13.92
C GLY A 144 -14.96 -1.28 -13.33
N THR A 145 -14.18 -1.92 -12.46
CA THR A 145 -14.66 -3.05 -11.62
C THR A 145 -15.58 -2.60 -10.48
N GLY A 146 -15.63 -1.30 -10.19
CA GLY A 146 -16.36 -0.73 -9.06
C GLY A 146 -15.75 -1.05 -7.69
N SER A 147 -14.61 -1.75 -7.65
CA SER A 147 -14.00 -2.24 -6.42
C SER A 147 -12.64 -1.60 -6.14
N ASP A 148 -12.41 -1.21 -4.88
CA ASP A 148 -11.10 -0.77 -4.38
C ASP A 148 -10.11 -1.93 -4.15
N MET A 149 -10.50 -3.18 -4.44
CA MET A 149 -9.63 -4.34 -4.31
C MET A 149 -8.86 -4.59 -5.62
N ALA A 150 -7.53 -4.52 -5.59
CA ALA A 150 -6.69 -4.74 -6.78
C ALA A 150 -6.95 -6.11 -7.45
N ARG A 151 -7.29 -7.14 -6.65
CA ARG A 151 -7.62 -8.47 -7.17
C ARG A 151 -8.83 -8.51 -8.12
N SER A 152 -9.74 -7.54 -8.04
CA SER A 152 -10.94 -7.47 -8.90
C SER A 152 -10.57 -7.37 -10.38
N PHE A 153 -9.43 -6.75 -10.69
CA PHE A 153 -8.94 -6.60 -12.06
C PHE A 153 -8.46 -7.91 -12.70
N ALA A 154 -8.24 -8.98 -11.93
CA ALA A 154 -7.75 -10.26 -12.46
C ALA A 154 -8.80 -11.03 -13.29
N SER A 155 -10.07 -10.62 -13.21
CA SER A 155 -11.23 -11.16 -13.93
C SER A 155 -12.04 -10.06 -14.63
N TYR A 156 -11.42 -8.91 -14.92
CA TYR A 156 -12.11 -7.71 -15.43
C TYR A 156 -12.45 -7.78 -16.92
N GLY A 157 -11.56 -8.36 -17.72
CA GLY A 157 -11.67 -8.47 -19.17
C GLY A 157 -10.86 -9.66 -19.68
N GLN A 158 -10.42 -9.62 -20.94
CA GLN A 158 -9.68 -10.74 -21.53
C GLN A 158 -8.29 -10.92 -20.88
N ARG A 159 -8.02 -12.12 -20.32
CA ARG A 159 -6.68 -12.46 -19.82
C ARG A 159 -5.71 -12.67 -20.98
N VAL A 160 -4.49 -12.14 -20.85
CA VAL A 160 -3.39 -12.35 -21.80
C VAL A 160 -2.18 -12.99 -21.11
N SER A 161 -1.36 -13.70 -21.88
CA SER A 161 -0.27 -14.56 -21.37
C SER A 161 0.98 -13.79 -20.92
N GLY A 162 1.11 -12.51 -21.26
CA GLY A 162 2.29 -11.72 -20.97
C GLY A 162 2.02 -10.21 -20.97
N PRO A 163 3.05 -9.39 -20.68
CA PRO A 163 2.92 -7.94 -20.69
C PRO A 163 2.64 -7.45 -22.11
N GLN A 164 1.61 -6.62 -22.26
CA GLN A 164 1.22 -5.92 -23.48
C GLN A 164 0.84 -4.48 -23.09
N VAL A 165 1.10 -3.50 -23.94
CA VAL A 165 0.72 -2.09 -23.65
C VAL A 165 -0.81 -1.98 -23.56
N GLY A 166 -1.30 -1.26 -22.54
CA GLY A 166 -2.71 -1.16 -22.17
C GLY A 166 -3.26 -2.31 -21.33
N ALA A 167 -2.52 -3.42 -21.19
CA ALA A 167 -2.94 -4.50 -20.28
C ALA A 167 -2.88 -4.03 -18.82
N ILE A 168 -3.90 -4.34 -18.05
CA ILE A 168 -3.92 -4.14 -16.60
C ILE A 168 -3.08 -5.24 -15.96
N ALA A 169 -1.97 -4.85 -15.32
CA ALA A 169 -1.09 -5.73 -14.57
C ALA A 169 -1.55 -5.82 -13.10
N VAL A 170 -1.95 -7.02 -12.67
CA VAL A 170 -2.40 -7.29 -11.30
C VAL A 170 -1.31 -8.02 -10.52
N MET A 171 -0.91 -7.41 -9.39
CA MET A 171 0.27 -7.79 -8.63
C MET A 171 -0.07 -8.36 -7.25
N GLY A 172 0.66 -9.41 -6.86
CA GLY A 172 0.55 -10.01 -5.54
C GLY A 172 1.23 -9.15 -4.47
N ARG A 173 0.52 -8.85 -3.37
CA ARG A 173 1.05 -8.22 -2.14
C ARG A 173 0.22 -8.67 -0.95
N ARG A 174 0.86 -8.84 0.22
CA ARG A 174 0.17 -9.06 1.49
C ARG A 174 -0.74 -7.84 1.77
N GLY A 175 -2.02 -8.07 2.10
CA GLY A 175 -2.98 -7.00 2.39
C GLY A 175 -3.71 -6.38 1.19
N GLY A 176 -3.93 -7.11 0.09
CA GLY A 176 -4.90 -6.73 -0.96
C GLY A 176 -4.36 -6.58 -2.39
N GLY A 177 -3.06 -6.78 -2.61
CA GLY A 177 -2.43 -6.69 -3.93
C GLY A 177 -2.03 -5.27 -4.37
N HIS A 178 -1.78 -5.10 -5.65
CA HIS A 178 -1.55 -3.80 -6.32
C HIS A 178 -1.95 -3.92 -7.79
N VAL A 179 -2.28 -2.80 -8.43
CA VAL A 179 -2.74 -2.79 -9.84
C VAL A 179 -2.26 -1.53 -10.56
N GLY A 180 -2.03 -1.64 -11.86
CA GLY A 180 -1.71 -0.54 -12.76
C GLY A 180 -1.85 -0.97 -14.23
N VAL A 181 -1.75 -0.03 -15.15
CA VAL A 181 -1.72 -0.32 -16.60
C VAL A 181 -0.28 -0.41 -17.09
N VAL A 182 0.01 -1.40 -17.94
CA VAL A 182 1.29 -1.55 -18.63
C VAL A 182 1.40 -0.48 -19.71
N SER A 183 2.46 0.33 -19.66
CA SER A 183 2.70 1.47 -20.56
C SER A 183 3.91 1.31 -21.47
N GLY A 184 4.61 0.17 -21.35
CA GLY A 184 5.77 -0.22 -22.12
C GLY A 184 6.38 -1.52 -21.57
N ILE A 185 7.44 -2.00 -22.22
CA ILE A 185 8.21 -3.18 -21.81
C ILE A 185 9.69 -2.80 -21.87
N ASP A 186 10.46 -3.11 -20.83
CA ASP A 186 11.90 -2.83 -20.80
C ASP A 186 12.71 -3.86 -21.62
N ALA A 187 13.99 -3.57 -21.85
CA ALA A 187 14.90 -4.43 -22.62
C ALA A 187 15.13 -5.84 -21.99
N HIS A 188 14.67 -6.06 -20.75
CA HIS A 188 14.73 -7.34 -20.05
C HIS A 188 13.35 -8.05 -20.02
N GLY A 189 12.35 -7.53 -20.75
CA GLY A 189 11.01 -8.10 -20.82
C GLY A 189 10.14 -7.85 -19.60
N ASN A 190 10.51 -6.92 -18.71
CA ASN A 190 9.64 -6.50 -17.60
C ASN A 190 8.65 -5.43 -18.08
N PRO A 191 7.37 -5.51 -17.70
CA PRO A 191 6.44 -4.41 -17.94
C PRO A 191 6.84 -3.15 -17.18
N ILE A 192 6.76 -2.02 -17.88
CA ILE A 192 6.71 -0.68 -17.30
C ILE A 192 5.24 -0.42 -16.97
N VAL A 193 4.92 -0.08 -15.72
CA VAL A 193 3.54 0.00 -15.22
C VAL A 193 3.26 1.37 -14.61
N VAL A 194 2.22 2.06 -15.09
CA VAL A 194 1.65 3.24 -14.46
C VAL A 194 0.66 2.79 -13.39
N SER A 195 0.89 3.16 -12.13
CA SER A 195 0.03 2.77 -11.01
C SER A 195 -0.10 3.85 -9.95
N GLY A 196 -1.32 4.00 -9.41
CA GLY A 196 -1.62 4.79 -8.23
C GLY A 196 -1.11 4.16 -6.93
N ASN A 197 -1.02 4.94 -5.86
CA ASN A 197 -0.51 4.55 -4.55
C ASN A 197 0.89 3.88 -4.55
N ASN A 198 1.76 4.23 -5.51
CA ASN A 198 3.15 3.78 -5.55
C ASN A 198 4.03 4.82 -4.83
N GLY A 199 4.25 4.64 -3.53
CA GLY A 199 4.93 5.65 -2.70
C GLY A 199 4.08 6.92 -2.50
N ASN A 200 2.78 6.70 -2.22
CA ASN A 200 1.72 7.69 -2.05
C ASN A 200 1.53 8.67 -3.23
N ARG A 201 1.80 8.22 -4.46
CA ARG A 201 1.52 8.96 -5.71
C ARG A 201 1.33 8.02 -6.89
N VAL A 202 0.91 8.55 -8.04
CA VAL A 202 0.95 7.83 -9.33
C VAL A 202 2.38 7.78 -9.84
N ARG A 203 2.88 6.59 -10.19
CA ARG A 203 4.22 6.41 -10.78
C ARG A 203 4.18 5.39 -11.91
N GLU A 204 4.90 5.70 -12.98
CA GLU A 204 5.27 4.80 -14.06
C GLU A 204 6.61 4.13 -13.73
N ALA A 205 6.69 2.79 -13.66
CA ALA A 205 7.93 2.10 -13.28
C ALA A 205 8.02 0.65 -13.79
N PRO A 206 9.21 0.10 -14.13
CA PRO A 206 9.39 -1.34 -14.34
C PRO A 206 8.98 -2.16 -13.12
N VAL A 207 8.27 -3.26 -13.37
CA VAL A 207 7.84 -4.24 -12.37
C VAL A 207 8.33 -5.62 -12.80
N SER A 208 9.11 -6.28 -11.95
CA SER A 208 9.55 -7.66 -12.19
C SER A 208 8.34 -8.57 -12.47
N ARG A 209 8.42 -9.35 -13.56
CA ARG A 209 7.34 -10.24 -14.03
C ARG A 209 6.80 -11.16 -12.92
N GLY A 210 7.66 -11.70 -12.06
CA GLY A 210 7.29 -12.59 -10.95
C GLY A 210 6.41 -11.95 -9.86
N ARG A 211 6.20 -10.62 -9.89
CA ARG A 211 5.24 -9.94 -9.01
C ARG A 211 3.82 -9.90 -9.57
N ILE A 212 3.63 -10.20 -10.86
CA ILE A 212 2.38 -10.07 -11.60
C ILE A 212 1.81 -11.47 -11.85
N TYR A 213 0.56 -11.70 -11.46
CA TYR A 213 -0.13 -12.99 -11.63
C TYR A 213 -1.30 -12.91 -12.63
N ALA A 214 -1.57 -11.71 -13.17
CA ALA A 214 -2.53 -11.51 -14.24
C ALA A 214 -2.14 -10.29 -15.08
N TYR A 215 -2.24 -10.45 -16.40
CA TYR A 215 -2.38 -9.37 -17.37
C TYR A 215 -3.77 -9.47 -17.97
N VAL A 216 -4.51 -8.37 -18.00
CA VAL A 216 -5.92 -8.34 -18.42
C VAL A 216 -6.15 -7.13 -19.32
N MET A 217 -6.58 -7.36 -20.56
CA MET A 217 -6.97 -6.28 -21.45
C MET A 217 -8.34 -5.72 -21.03
N PRO A 218 -8.52 -4.38 -21.03
CA PRO A 218 -9.84 -3.77 -20.97
C PRO A 218 -10.72 -4.19 -22.15
N ASN A 219 -12.03 -4.28 -21.91
CA ASN A 219 -13.06 -4.49 -22.92
C ASN A 219 -13.83 -3.18 -23.17
#